data_AF-K1U0A2-F1
#
_entry.id   AF-K1U0A2-F1
#
_cell.length_a   1.000
_cell.length_b   1.000
_cell.length_c   1.000
_cell.angle_alpha   90.00
_cell.angle_beta   90.00
_cell.angle_gamma   90.00
#
_symmetry.space_group_name_H-M   'P 1'
#
loop_
_entity.id
_entity.type
_entity.pdbx_description
1 polymer ?
#
loop_
_entity_poly.entity_id
_entity_poly.type
_entity_poly.pdbx_seq_one_letter_code
_entity_poly.pdbx_strand_id
1 'polypeptide(L)' 'MKIQESAENYLETILVLKKKNGVVRSIDIANDLGVSKPSVSVAMKNLRNGEYIEMDKEGYIT' A
#
# COMPACT_ATOMS: atom_id res chain seq x y z
N MET A 1 -10.87 4.22 -16.61
CA MET A 1 -10.27 4.40 -15.27
C MET A 1 -8.76 4.54 -15.49
N LYS A 2 -8.20 5.76 -15.41
CA LYS A 2 -6.74 5.92 -15.43
C LYS A 2 -6.27 5.60 -14.02
N ILE A 3 -5.92 4.34 -13.77
CA ILE A 3 -5.10 4.02 -12.61
C ILE A 3 -3.82 4.84 -12.83
N GLN A 4 -3.58 5.82 -11.95
CA GLN A 4 -2.33 6.57 -12.01
C GLN A 4 -1.21 5.57 -11.77
N GLU A 5 -0.11 5.69 -12.51
CA GLU A 5 1.11 4.86 -12.39
C GLU A 5 1.55 4.69 -10.92
N SER A 6 1.25 5.67 -10.08
CA SER A 6 1.41 5.59 -8.63
C SER A 6 0.64 4.43 -7.98
N ALA A 7 -0.64 4.23 -8.29
CA ALA A 7 -1.46 3.19 -7.67
C ALA A 7 -1.00 1.77 -8.04
N GLU A 8 -0.55 1.55 -9.28
CA GLU A 8 0.07 0.28 -9.70
C GLU A 8 1.35 0.00 -8.89
N ASN A 9 2.23 0.99 -8.75
CA ASN A 9 3.44 0.86 -7.95
C ASN A 9 3.14 0.49 -6.49
N TYR A 10 2.13 1.14 -5.87
CA TYR A 10 1.73 0.81 -4.50
C TYR A 10 1.22 -0.63 -4.38
N LEU A 11 0.39 -1.10 -5.32
CA LEU A 11 -0.13 -2.47 -5.32
C LEU A 11 0.96 -3.51 -5.58
N GLU A 12 1.88 -3.24 -6.49
CA GLU A 12 3.02 -4.10 -6.76
C GLU A 12 3.93 -4.23 -5.54
N THR A 13 4.29 -3.11 -4.90
CA THR A 13 5.07 -3.11 -3.67
C THR A 13 4.38 -3.90 -2.55
N ILE A 14 3.06 -3.72 -2.37
CA ILE A 14 2.29 -4.52 -1.41
C ILE A 14 2.42 -6.01 -1.73
N LEU A 15 2.24 -6.41 -2.98
CA LEU A 15 2.33 -7.81 -3.39
C LEU A 15 3.72 -8.39 -3.16
N VAL A 16 4.77 -7.64 -3.48
CA VAL A 16 6.17 -8.06 -3.28
C VAL A 16 6.49 -8.21 -1.79
N LEU A 17 6.11 -7.22 -0.97
CA LEU A 17 6.33 -7.26 0.48
C LEU A 17 5.52 -8.39 1.13
N LYS A 18 4.28 -8.64 0.68
CA LYS A 18 3.45 -9.74 1.17
C LYS A 18 4.07 -11.09 0.85
N LYS A 19 4.62 -11.27 -0.36
CA LYS A 19 5.35 -12.49 -0.75
C LYS A 19 6.64 -12.70 0.03
N LYS A 20 7.35 -11.62 0.38
CA LYS A 20 8.61 -11.69 1.13
C LYS A 20 8.41 -11.92 2.64
N ASN A 21 7.47 -11.20 3.24
CA ASN A 21 7.35 -11.08 4.71
C ASN A 21 6.04 -11.67 5.25
N GLY A 22 5.12 -12.10 4.39
CA GLY A 22 3.78 -12.59 4.74
C GLY A 22 2.79 -11.47 5.04
N VAL A 23 3.20 -10.47 5.82
CA VAL A 23 2.39 -9.30 6.21
C VAL A 23 3.03 -8.00 5.75
N VAL A 24 2.21 -6.99 5.48
CA VAL A 24 2.66 -5.68 4.99
C VAL A 24 2.03 -4.58 5.81
N ARG A 25 2.85 -3.61 6.24
CA ARG A 25 2.37 -2.37 6.87
C ARG A 25 2.64 -1.17 5.99
N SER A 26 1.90 -0.08 6.22
CA SER A 26 2.10 1.17 5.47
C SER A 26 3.51 1.75 5.62
N ILE A 27 4.21 1.48 6.73
CA ILE A 27 5.59 1.93 6.92
C ILE A 27 6.58 1.17 6.02
N ASP A 28 6.34 -0.11 5.76
CA ASP A 28 7.21 -0.91 4.90
C ASP A 28 7.15 -0.40 3.47
N ILE A 29 5.94 -0.05 3.03
CA ILE A 29 5.69 0.54 1.71
C ILE A 29 6.33 1.92 1.59
N ALA A 30 6.29 2.73 2.65
CA ALA A 30 6.95 4.03 2.67
C ALA A 30 8.47 3.89 2.49
N ASN A 31 9.07 2.90 3.17
CA ASN A 31 10.49 2.62 3.09
C ASN A 31 10.89 2.06 1.71
N ASP A 32 10.09 1.13 1.15
CA ASP A 32 10.38 0.48 -0.13
C ASP A 32 10.24 1.44 -1.32
N LEU A 33 9.20 2.28 -1.32
CA LEU A 33 8.98 3.29 -2.35
C LEU A 33 9.77 4.59 -2.12
N GLY A 34 10.45 4.74 -0.97
CA GLY A 34 11.21 5.95 -0.63
C GLY A 34 10.34 7.21 -0.48
N VAL A 35 9.09 7.04 -0.06
CA VAL A 35 8.10 8.12 0.04
C VAL A 35 7.81 8.48 1.49
N SER A 36 7.27 9.68 1.72
CA SER A 36 6.91 10.14 3.05
C SER A 36 5.70 9.37 3.61
N LYS A 37 5.66 9.16 4.93
CA LYS A 37 4.50 8.55 5.62
C LYS A 37 3.16 9.27 5.31
N PRO A 38 3.10 10.63 5.27
CA PRO A 38 1.90 11.33 4.82
C PRO A 38 1.46 10.95 3.40
N SER A 39 2.40 10.83 2.46
CA SER A 39 2.11 10.43 1.07
C SER A 39 1.49 9.03 1.01
N VAL A 40 2.06 8.07 1.74
CA VAL A 40 1.51 6.71 1.82
C VAL A 40 0.12 6.71 2.44
N SER A 41 -0.11 7.48 3.49
CA SER A 41 -1.43 7.53 4.13
C SER A 41 -2.52 8.00 3.17
N VAL A 42 -2.21 8.96 2.28
CA VAL A 42 -3.15 9.42 1.25
C VAL A 42 -3.37 8.34 0.20
N ALA A 43 -2.30 7.68 -0.27
CA ALA A 43 -2.39 6.60 -1.23
C ALA A 43 -3.20 5.41 -0.70
N MET A 44 -2.93 4.97 0.54
CA MET A 44 -3.67 3.88 1.21
C MET A 44 -5.16 4.22 1.38
N LYS A 45 -5.47 5.47 1.71
CA LYS A 45 -6.87 5.93 1.81
C LYS A 45 -7.57 5.84 0.45
N ASN A 46 -6.91 6.28 -0.62
CA ASN A 46 -7.47 6.20 -1.97
C ASN A 46 -7.64 4.75 -2.44
N LEU A 47 -6.65 3.89 -2.16
CA LEU A 47 -6.70 2.47 -2.50
C LEU A 47 -7.81 1.74 -1.74
N ARG A 48 -7.99 2.05 -0.45
CA ARG A 48 -9.10 1.52 0.36
C ARG A 48 -10.45 1.99 -0.16
N ASN A 49 -10.59 3.28 -0.46
CA ASN A 49 -11.84 3.84 -1.00
C ASN A 49 -12.18 3.26 -2.37
N GLY A 50 -11.17 2.84 -3.14
CA GLY A 50 -11.33 2.17 -4.41
C GLY A 50 -11.45 0.64 -4.30
N GLU A 51 -11.57 0.09 -3.10
CA GLU A 51 -11.72 -1.35 -2.83
C GLU A 51 -10.57 -2.22 -3.39
N TYR A 52 -9.38 -1.64 -3.54
CA TYR A 52 -8.19 -2.35 -4.02
C TYR A 52 -7.41 -3.06 -2.91
N ILE A 53 -7.54 -2.57 -1.67
CA ILE A 53 -6.84 -3.11 -0.50
C ILE A 53 -7.78 -3.13 0.71
N GLU A 54 -7.62 -4.13 1.56
CA GLU A 54 -8.19 -4.14 2.90
C GLU A 54 -7.08 -3.98 3.93
N MET A 55 -7.45 -3.42 5.08
CA MET A 55 -6.54 -3.30 6.20
C MET A 55 -7.25 -3.78 7.45
N ASP A 56 -6.63 -4.69 8.17
CA ASP A 56 -7.21 -5.24 9.39
C ASP A 56 -7.16 -4.22 10.55
N LYS A 57 -7.71 -4.65 11.69
CA LYS A 57 -7.74 -3.83 12.92
C LYS A 57 -6.36 -3.63 13.54
N GLU A 58 -5.37 -4.45 13.16
CA GLU A 58 -3.99 -4.41 13.65
C GLU A 58 -3.09 -3.55 12.73
N GLY A 59 -3.60 -3.10 11.59
CA GLY A 59 -2.90 -2.24 10.63
C GLY A 59 -2.12 -3.01 9.56
N TYR A 60 -2.41 -4.28 9.34
CA TYR A 60 -1.85 -5.07 8.24
C TYR A 60 -2.73 -4.98 7.00
N ILE A 61 -2.08 -4.95 5.84
CA ILE A 61 -2.75 -4.95 4.54
C ILE A 61 -2.98 -6.41 4.10
N THR A 62 -4.24 -6.79 3.88
CA THR A 62 -4.68 -8.16 3.60
C THR A 62 -5.16 -8.33 2.17
#